data_AF-A0A809QVF0-F1
#
_entry.id   AF-A0A809QVF0-F1
#
_cell.length_a   1.000
_cell.length_b   1.000
_cell.length_c   1.000
_cell.angle_alpha   90.00
_cell.angle_beta   90.00
_cell.angle_gamma   90.00
#
_symmetry.space_group_name_H-M   'P 1'
#
loop_
_entity.id
_entity.type
_entity.pdbx_description
1 polymer ?
#
loop_
_entity_poly.entity_id
_entity_poly.type
_entity_poly.pdbx_seq_one_letter_code
_entity_poly.pdbx_strand_id
1 'polypeptide(L)'
;MQHHDRLTKAYRGLTADQLAALAFHYMTGANDLEFKRVADAVPLKDYRCPDVAYQARLDGFTRFAAYWAIEHWRLRTRKAEMLGAALAAIRRGEDFEKTDDLLYAHEQAESCLLALDAALLTICADNQMDPADVRKMAGTEPFKPMRDGMTADGEMQAAMQSAFAELLAV
;
A
#
# COMPACT_ATOMS: atom_id res chain seq x y z
N MET A 1 0.17 -36.13 -3.25
CA MET A 1 1.63 -35.84 -3.26
C MET A 1 2.18 -35.28 -4.58
N GLN A 2 1.53 -35.40 -5.75
CA GLN A 2 2.09 -34.89 -7.02
C GLN A 2 1.97 -33.36 -7.25
N HIS A 3 1.04 -32.67 -6.59
CA HIS A 3 0.88 -31.21 -6.73
C HIS A 3 2.00 -30.41 -6.03
N HIS A 4 2.54 -30.92 -4.92
CA HIS A 4 3.62 -30.25 -4.17
C HIS A 4 4.88 -30.10 -5.02
N ASP A 5 5.23 -31.14 -5.78
CA ASP A 5 6.48 -31.17 -6.55
C ASP A 5 6.40 -30.31 -7.83
N ARG A 6 5.19 -29.98 -8.30
CA ARG A 6 4.95 -29.12 -9.46
C ARG A 6 5.09 -27.63 -9.13
N LEU A 7 4.56 -27.19 -7.99
CA LEU A 7 4.63 -25.78 -7.57
C LEU A 7 6.07 -25.38 -7.20
N THR A 8 6.78 -26.21 -6.45
CA THR A 8 8.19 -25.94 -6.11
C THR A 8 9.08 -25.88 -7.36
N LYS A 9 8.77 -26.66 -8.41
CA LYS A 9 9.46 -26.57 -9.70
C LYS A 9 9.13 -25.27 -10.45
N ALA A 10 7.90 -24.77 -10.34
CA ALA A 10 7.50 -23.51 -10.96
C ALA A 10 8.24 -22.31 -10.32
N TYR A 11 8.47 -22.33 -9.00
CA TYR A 11 9.17 -21.25 -8.30
C TYR A 11 10.66 -21.16 -8.64
N ARG A 12 11.33 -22.27 -9.00
CA ARG A 12 12.76 -22.28 -9.34
C ARG A 12 13.14 -21.50 -10.60
N GLY A 13 12.17 -21.17 -11.46
CA GLY A 13 12.40 -20.38 -12.68
C GLY A 13 12.14 -18.88 -12.51
N LEU A 14 11.67 -18.44 -11.34
CA LEU A 14 11.31 -17.06 -11.08
C LEU A 14 12.52 -16.21 -10.72
N THR A 15 12.47 -14.92 -11.06
CA THR A 15 13.47 -13.94 -10.64
C THR A 15 13.32 -13.61 -9.14
N ALA A 16 14.35 -13.01 -8.55
CA ALA A 16 14.30 -12.54 -7.16
C ALA A 16 13.12 -11.59 -6.90
N ASP A 17 12.81 -10.70 -7.86
CA ASP A 17 11.67 -9.78 -7.79
C ASP A 17 10.33 -10.51 -7.76
N GLN A 18 10.16 -11.49 -8.64
CA GLN A 18 8.93 -12.29 -8.73
C GLN A 18 8.72 -13.16 -7.48
N LEU A 19 9.80 -13.73 -6.95
CA LEU A 19 9.76 -14.47 -5.69
C LEU A 19 9.39 -13.56 -4.52
N ALA A 20 9.95 -12.34 -4.46
CA ALA A 20 9.65 -11.38 -3.41
C ALA A 20 8.19 -10.90 -3.46
N ALA A 21 7.65 -10.63 -4.66
CA ALA A 21 6.26 -10.21 -4.82
C ALA A 21 5.29 -11.32 -4.40
N LEU A 22 5.62 -12.57 -4.75
CA LEU A 22 4.83 -13.75 -4.38
C LEU A 22 4.92 -14.04 -2.87
N ALA A 23 6.09 -13.89 -2.27
CA ALA A 23 6.27 -14.00 -0.83
C ALA A 23 5.45 -12.94 -0.09
N PHE A 24 5.45 -11.69 -0.57
CA PHE A 24 4.62 -10.63 -0.02
C PHE A 24 3.11 -10.96 -0.13
N HIS A 25 2.65 -11.49 -1.26
CA HIS A 25 1.27 -11.93 -1.44
C HIS A 25 0.85 -13.00 -0.41
N TYR A 26 1.65 -14.04 -0.23
CA TYR A 26 1.32 -15.11 0.72
C TYR A 26 1.40 -14.67 2.18
N MET A 27 2.28 -13.72 2.49
CA MET A 27 2.39 -13.13 3.82
C MET A 27 1.13 -12.34 4.18
N THR A 28 0.58 -11.54 3.27
CA THR A 28 -0.65 -10.77 3.53
C THR A 28 -1.92 -11.63 3.48
N GLY A 29 -1.88 -12.76 2.76
CA GLY A 29 -2.96 -13.75 2.73
C GLY A 29 -2.96 -14.76 3.89
N ALA A 30 -2.05 -14.64 4.86
CA ALA A 30 -1.87 -15.59 5.98
C ALA A 30 -1.69 -17.06 5.53
N ASN A 31 -1.01 -17.28 4.40
CA ASN A 31 -0.71 -18.61 3.88
C ASN A 31 0.74 -19.01 4.18
N ASP A 32 1.02 -19.29 5.45
CA ASP A 32 2.35 -19.64 5.97
C ASP A 32 3.00 -20.81 5.22
N LEU A 33 2.18 -21.71 4.69
CA LEU A 33 2.66 -22.90 4.01
C LEU A 33 3.24 -22.57 2.63
N GLU A 34 2.53 -21.74 1.84
CA GLU A 34 3.06 -21.28 0.56
C GLU A 34 4.21 -20.28 0.74
N PHE A 35 4.16 -19.43 1.77
CA PHE A 35 5.28 -18.55 2.11
C PHE A 35 6.58 -19.35 2.36
N LYS A 36 6.51 -20.41 3.18
CA LYS A 36 7.67 -21.30 3.43
C LYS A 36 8.17 -21.96 2.15
N ARG A 37 7.29 -22.38 1.25
CA ARG A 37 7.69 -22.97 -0.03
C ARG A 37 8.38 -22.00 -0.97
N VAL A 38 7.94 -20.74 -0.99
CA VAL A 38 8.62 -19.69 -1.74
C VAL A 38 10.01 -19.46 -1.16
N ALA A 39 10.13 -19.36 0.17
CA ALA A 39 11.41 -19.23 0.86
C ALA A 39 12.36 -20.41 0.58
N ASP A 40 11.85 -21.64 0.57
CA ASP A 40 12.62 -22.86 0.23
C ASP A 40 13.05 -22.91 -1.24
N ALA A 41 12.34 -22.21 -2.12
CA ALA A 41 12.66 -22.13 -3.54
C ALA A 41 13.68 -21.03 -3.87
N VAL A 42 13.94 -20.09 -2.95
CA VAL A 42 14.95 -19.04 -3.13
C VAL A 42 16.33 -19.71 -3.24
N PRO A 43 17.11 -19.42 -4.30
CA PRO A 43 18.46 -19.95 -4.42
C PRO A 43 19.31 -19.51 -3.23
N LEU A 44 19.91 -20.48 -2.55
CA LEU A 44 20.92 -20.21 -1.54
C LEU A 44 22.21 -19.76 -2.25
N LYS A 45 22.69 -18.57 -1.93
CA LYS A 45 23.98 -18.03 -2.38
C LYS A 45 24.97 -18.08 -1.21
N ASP A 46 26.23 -17.71 -1.45
CA ASP A 46 27.40 -17.78 -0.54
C ASP A 46 27.08 -18.02 0.95
N TYR A 47 27.68 -19.06 1.53
CA TYR A 47 27.47 -19.49 2.92
C TYR A 47 26.06 -19.97 3.30
N ARG A 48 25.26 -20.45 2.31
CA ARG A 48 23.88 -20.94 2.50
C ARG A 48 22.91 -19.84 2.98
N CYS A 49 23.20 -18.59 2.67
CA CYS A 49 22.26 -17.49 2.92
C CYS A 49 21.23 -17.41 1.78
N PRO A 50 19.97 -17.05 2.07
CA PRO A 50 19.01 -16.71 1.03
C PRO A 50 19.56 -15.56 0.15
N ASP A 51 19.16 -15.54 -1.12
CA ASP A 51 19.59 -14.50 -2.05
C ASP A 51 19.34 -13.09 -1.48
N VAL A 52 20.42 -12.31 -1.33
CA VAL A 52 20.38 -10.97 -0.76
C VAL A 52 19.45 -10.05 -1.57
N ALA A 53 19.39 -10.25 -2.89
CA ALA A 53 18.49 -9.50 -3.76
C ALA A 53 17.01 -9.77 -3.45
N TYR A 54 16.66 -11.02 -3.14
CA TYR A 54 15.29 -11.37 -2.73
C TYR A 54 14.94 -10.74 -1.37
N GLN A 55 15.85 -10.81 -0.40
CA GLN A 55 15.62 -10.25 0.93
C GLN A 55 15.47 -8.73 0.89
N ALA A 56 16.37 -8.03 0.21
CA ALA A 56 16.29 -6.58 0.02
C ALA A 56 14.96 -6.16 -0.60
N ARG A 57 14.51 -6.93 -1.61
CA ARG A 57 13.25 -6.65 -2.30
C ARG A 57 12.02 -6.87 -1.43
N LEU A 58 11.97 -7.97 -0.68
CA LEU A 58 10.89 -8.25 0.25
C LEU A 58 10.82 -7.20 1.37
N ASP A 59 11.98 -6.79 1.90
CA ASP A 59 12.08 -5.71 2.87
C ASP A 59 11.58 -4.38 2.28
N GLY A 60 11.94 -4.06 1.04
CA GLY A 60 11.42 -2.90 0.32
C GLY A 60 9.89 -2.91 0.23
N PHE A 61 9.29 -4.04 -0.17
CA PHE A 61 7.84 -4.20 -0.25
C PHE A 61 7.15 -4.02 1.10
N THR A 62 7.70 -4.59 2.17
CA THR A 62 7.14 -4.43 3.52
C THR A 62 7.20 -2.99 4.02
N ARG A 63 8.33 -2.30 3.81
CA ARG A 63 8.51 -0.88 4.20
C ARG A 63 7.58 0.04 3.42
N PHE A 64 7.51 -0.15 2.10
CA PHE A 64 6.59 0.56 1.23
C PHE A 64 5.15 0.40 1.71
N ALA A 65 4.71 -0.84 1.92
CA ALA A 65 3.34 -1.11 2.31
C ALA A 65 3.02 -0.56 3.71
N ALA A 66 3.99 -0.58 4.64
CA ALA A 66 3.83 0.00 5.98
C ALA A 66 3.72 1.53 5.91
N TYR A 67 4.57 2.17 5.10
CA TYR A 67 4.53 3.61 4.89
C TYR A 67 3.21 4.05 4.25
N TRP A 68 2.74 3.33 3.21
CA TRP A 68 1.43 3.57 2.61
C TRP A 68 0.30 3.45 3.64
N ALA A 69 0.32 2.42 4.50
CA ALA A 69 -0.70 2.21 5.53
C ALA A 69 -0.74 3.37 6.54
N ILE A 70 0.43 3.83 7.00
CA ILE A 70 0.55 4.97 7.92
C ILE A 70 -0.06 6.23 7.29
N GLU A 71 0.31 6.54 6.06
CA GLU A 71 -0.20 7.71 5.35
C GLU A 71 -1.71 7.62 5.10
N HIS A 72 -2.21 6.43 4.74
CA HIS A 72 -3.64 6.19 4.57
C HIS A 72 -4.42 6.49 5.85
N TRP A 73 -4.00 5.92 6.97
CA TRP A 73 -4.67 6.13 8.26
C TRP A 73 -4.53 7.55 8.78
N ARG A 74 -3.40 8.21 8.54
CA ARG A 74 -3.19 9.63 8.87
C ARG A 74 -4.16 10.53 8.12
N LEU A 75 -4.31 10.34 6.81
CA LEU A 75 -5.25 11.13 6.02
C LEU A 75 -6.71 10.80 6.36
N ARG A 76 -7.03 9.54 6.63
CA ARG A 76 -8.38 9.10 7.01
C ARG A 76 -8.84 9.69 8.34
N THR A 77 -7.94 9.75 9.32
CA THR A 77 -8.20 10.40 10.62
C THR A 77 -8.34 11.92 10.46
N ARG A 78 -7.46 12.58 9.70
CA ARG A 78 -7.57 14.01 9.38
C ARG A 78 -8.91 14.35 8.70
N LYS A 79 -9.33 13.56 7.72
CA LYS A 79 -10.64 13.71 7.06
C LYS A 79 -11.80 13.68 8.08
N ALA A 80 -11.79 12.71 8.98
CA ALA A 80 -12.83 12.54 9.99
C ALA A 80 -12.82 13.69 11.02
N GLU A 81 -11.63 14.16 11.41
CA GLU A 81 -11.45 15.31 12.29
C GLU A 81 -12.07 16.58 11.70
N MET A 82 -11.75 16.92 10.44
CA MET A 82 -12.29 18.11 9.78
C MET A 82 -13.81 18.07 9.67
N LEU A 83 -14.38 16.90 9.33
CA LEU A 83 -15.84 16.73 9.28
C LEU A 83 -16.48 16.87 10.66
N GLY A 84 -15.89 16.26 11.69
CA GLY A 84 -16.38 16.38 13.06
C GLY A 84 -16.33 17.82 13.58
N ALA A 85 -15.24 18.53 13.28
CA ALA A 85 -15.08 19.94 13.61
C ALA A 85 -16.13 20.82 12.90
N ALA A 86 -16.36 20.61 11.59
CA ALA A 86 -17.36 21.34 10.83
C ALA A 86 -18.77 21.12 11.41
N LEU A 87 -19.14 19.87 11.72
CA LEU A 87 -20.44 19.55 12.32
C LEU A 87 -20.61 20.17 13.72
N ALA A 88 -19.53 20.23 14.51
CA ALA A 88 -19.55 20.86 15.82
C ALA A 88 -19.73 22.39 15.71
N ALA A 89 -19.03 23.03 14.77
CA ALA A 89 -19.15 24.46 14.49
C ALA A 89 -20.57 24.84 14.06
N ILE A 90 -21.16 24.08 13.13
CA ILE A 90 -22.56 24.25 12.69
C ILE A 90 -23.51 24.16 13.89
N ARG A 91 -23.33 23.15 14.75
CA ARG A 91 -24.20 22.96 15.92
C ARG A 91 -24.08 24.07 16.94
N ARG A 92 -22.92 24.71 17.05
CA ARG A 92 -22.67 25.84 17.96
C ARG A 92 -23.10 27.19 17.38
N GLY A 93 -23.52 27.23 16.11
CA GLY A 93 -23.83 28.48 15.41
C GLY A 93 -22.60 29.35 15.21
N GLU A 94 -21.43 28.72 15.05
CA GLU A 94 -20.20 29.42 14.69
C GLU A 94 -20.28 29.96 13.26
N ASP A 95 -19.35 30.84 12.91
CA ASP A 95 -19.33 31.53 11.61
C ASP A 95 -19.35 30.57 10.42
N PHE A 96 -20.08 30.95 9.37
CA PHE A 96 -20.19 30.17 8.14
C PHE A 96 -18.85 30.05 7.43
N GLU A 97 -18.03 31.10 7.41
CA GLU A 97 -16.70 31.06 6.77
C GLU A 97 -15.79 30.00 7.40
N LYS A 98 -15.75 29.93 8.73
CA LYS A 98 -14.95 28.92 9.45
C LYS A 98 -15.43 27.50 9.21
N THR A 99 -16.74 27.34 9.05
CA THR A 99 -17.33 26.03 8.73
C THR A 99 -16.97 25.62 7.30
N ASP A 100 -17.00 26.56 6.36
CA ASP A 100 -16.67 26.32 4.95
C ASP A 100 -15.18 25.93 4.79
N ASP A 101 -14.27 26.62 5.49
CA ASP A 101 -12.84 26.27 5.53
C ASP A 101 -12.60 24.83 6.00
N LEU A 102 -13.34 24.37 7.02
CA LEU A 102 -13.24 23.00 7.53
C LEU A 102 -13.78 21.97 6.53
N LEU A 103 -14.88 22.29 5.84
CA LEU A 103 -15.42 21.44 4.78
C LEU A 103 -14.48 21.37 3.58
N TYR A 104 -13.86 22.49 3.21
CA TYR A 104 -12.83 22.51 2.16
C TYR A 104 -11.62 21.66 2.55
N ALA A 105 -11.13 21.77 3.79
CA ALA A 105 -10.04 20.93 4.30
C ALA A 105 -10.41 19.43 4.32
N HIS A 106 -11.69 19.11 4.56
CA HIS A 106 -12.20 17.75 4.44
C HIS A 106 -12.15 17.24 2.99
N GLU A 107 -12.63 18.03 2.03
CA GLU A 107 -12.56 17.69 0.60
C GLU A 107 -11.10 17.52 0.12
N GLN A 108 -10.20 18.39 0.58
CA GLN A 108 -8.78 18.27 0.28
C GLN A 108 -8.20 16.94 0.80
N ALA A 109 -8.54 16.54 2.02
CA ALA A 109 -8.11 15.25 2.57
C ALA A 109 -8.65 14.06 1.78
N GLU A 110 -9.87 14.13 1.24
CA GLU A 110 -10.41 13.12 0.32
C GLU A 110 -9.62 13.05 -1.00
N SER A 111 -9.29 14.21 -1.58
CA SER A 111 -8.47 14.30 -2.79
C SER A 111 -7.07 13.71 -2.58
N CYS A 112 -6.44 13.95 -1.42
CA CYS A 112 -5.16 13.33 -1.06
C CYS A 112 -5.27 11.81 -0.85
N LEU A 113 -6.39 11.30 -0.31
CA LEU A 113 -6.62 9.85 -0.17
C LEU A 113 -6.77 9.17 -1.54
N LEU A 114 -7.45 9.82 -2.48
CA LEU A 114 -7.53 9.37 -3.87
C LEU A 114 -6.14 9.36 -4.54
N ALA A 115 -5.35 10.41 -4.31
CA ALA A 115 -3.98 10.51 -4.81
C ALA A 115 -3.09 9.38 -4.26
N LEU A 116 -3.23 9.06 -2.98
CA LEU A 116 -2.49 7.98 -2.32
C LEU A 116 -2.86 6.60 -2.89
N ASP A 117 -4.14 6.35 -3.19
CA ASP A 117 -4.59 5.10 -3.79
C ASP A 117 -4.19 5.01 -5.28
N ALA A 118 -4.21 6.12 -6.01
CA ALA A 118 -3.70 6.20 -7.38
C ALA A 118 -2.19 5.94 -7.45
N ALA A 119 -1.41 6.53 -6.54
CA ALA A 119 0.03 6.30 -6.42
C ALA A 119 0.36 4.82 -6.11
N LEU A 120 -0.43 4.19 -5.23
CA LEU A 120 -0.34 2.76 -4.93
C LEU A 120 -0.53 1.91 -6.19
N LEU A 121 -1.58 2.18 -6.97
CA LEU A 121 -1.86 1.43 -8.20
C LEU A 121 -0.70 1.51 -9.20
N THR A 122 -0.13 2.70 -9.40
CA THR A 122 1.04 2.89 -10.29
C THR A 122 2.24 2.08 -9.82
N ILE A 123 2.64 2.25 -8.56
CA ILE A 123 3.83 1.58 -8.03
C ILE A 123 3.66 0.07 -7.99
N CYS A 124 2.49 -0.44 -7.63
CA CYS A 124 2.24 -1.87 -7.67
C CYS A 124 2.32 -2.43 -9.09
N ALA A 125 1.82 -1.71 -10.10
CA ALA A 125 1.93 -2.11 -11.51
C ALA A 125 3.40 -2.19 -11.96
N ASP A 126 4.22 -1.21 -11.60
CA ASP A 126 5.65 -1.17 -11.96
C ASP A 126 6.45 -2.30 -11.30
N ASN A 127 6.00 -2.79 -10.14
CA ASN A 127 6.71 -3.77 -9.31
C ASN A 127 6.07 -5.16 -9.33
N GLN A 128 5.09 -5.41 -10.21
CA GLN A 128 4.36 -6.69 -10.33
C GLN A 128 3.72 -7.16 -9.01
N MET A 129 3.24 -6.21 -8.20
CA MET A 129 2.53 -6.47 -6.95
C MET A 129 1.02 -6.33 -7.13
N ASP A 130 0.24 -7.07 -6.35
CA ASP A 130 -1.20 -6.83 -6.24
C ASP A 130 -1.47 -5.70 -5.22
N PRO A 131 -2.08 -4.58 -5.63
CA PRO A 131 -2.49 -3.51 -4.71
C PRO A 131 -3.39 -4.00 -3.58
N ALA A 132 -4.18 -5.06 -3.80
CA ALA A 132 -5.03 -5.64 -2.78
C ALA A 132 -4.22 -6.18 -1.60
N ASP A 133 -3.01 -6.67 -1.82
CA ASP A 133 -2.17 -7.21 -0.75
C ASP A 133 -1.64 -6.12 0.17
N VAL A 134 -1.25 -4.97 -0.41
CA VAL A 134 -0.87 -3.78 0.36
C VAL A 134 -2.05 -3.30 1.21
N ARG A 135 -3.24 -3.25 0.62
CA ARG A 135 -4.48 -2.85 1.32
C ARG A 135 -4.87 -3.83 2.43
N LYS A 136 -4.73 -5.14 2.21
CA LYS A 136 -4.95 -6.18 3.24
C LYS A 136 -4.01 -6.00 4.42
N MET A 137 -2.74 -5.70 4.15
CA MET A 137 -1.75 -5.45 5.21
C MET A 137 -2.16 -4.27 6.10
N ALA A 138 -2.76 -3.24 5.50
CA ALA A 138 -3.29 -2.08 6.24
C ALA A 138 -4.67 -2.33 6.88
N GLY A 139 -5.34 -3.44 6.57
CA GLY A 139 -6.72 -3.72 6.98
C GLY A 139 -7.75 -2.80 6.31
N THR A 140 -7.51 -2.44 5.04
CA THR A 140 -8.29 -1.42 4.31
C THR A 140 -8.84 -1.93 2.97
N GLU A 141 -9.83 -1.21 2.46
CA GLU A 141 -10.37 -1.34 1.10
C GLU A 141 -9.98 -0.12 0.24
N PRO A 142 -10.12 -0.19 -1.11
CA PRO A 142 -9.92 0.97 -1.98
C PRO A 142 -10.73 2.17 -1.50
N PHE A 143 -10.10 3.34 -1.47
CA PHE A 143 -10.77 4.54 -0.98
C PHE A 143 -11.87 4.97 -1.95
N LYS A 144 -13.06 5.27 -1.41
CA LYS A 144 -14.19 5.82 -2.15
C LYS A 144 -14.51 7.20 -1.56
N PRO A 145 -14.45 8.28 -2.36
CA PRO A 145 -14.79 9.62 -1.89
C PRO A 145 -16.29 9.70 -1.61
N MET A 146 -16.70 10.62 -0.75
CA MET A 146 -18.12 10.82 -0.45
C MET A 146 -18.86 11.48 -1.61
N ARG A 147 -18.16 12.29 -2.41
CA ARG A 147 -18.70 12.99 -3.57
C ARG A 147 -18.23 12.34 -4.87
N ASP A 148 -19.18 12.05 -5.75
CA ASP A 148 -18.90 11.56 -7.09
C ASP A 148 -18.16 12.61 -7.92
N GLY A 149 -17.20 12.16 -8.74
CA GLY A 149 -16.43 13.03 -9.64
C GLY A 149 -15.27 13.78 -8.97
N MET A 150 -14.95 13.49 -7.71
CA MET A 150 -13.75 14.02 -7.07
C MET A 150 -12.49 13.45 -7.72
N THR A 151 -11.51 14.31 -7.97
CA THR A 151 -10.23 13.95 -8.60
C THR A 151 -9.12 13.85 -7.56
N ALA A 152 -8.15 12.98 -7.83
CA ALA A 152 -6.92 12.90 -7.06
C ALA A 152 -6.12 14.21 -7.16
N ASP A 153 -5.51 14.60 -6.06
CA ASP A 153 -4.52 15.67 -6.01
C ASP A 153 -3.25 15.21 -6.76
N GLY A 154 -2.95 15.88 -7.88
CA GLY A 154 -1.83 15.50 -8.76
C GLY A 154 -0.46 15.73 -8.13
N GLU A 155 -0.29 16.78 -7.32
CA GLU A 155 0.98 17.07 -6.64
C GLU A 155 1.24 16.03 -5.55
N MET A 156 0.21 15.72 -4.76
CA MET A 156 0.27 14.67 -3.74
C MET A 156 0.54 13.30 -4.38
N GLN A 157 -0.10 12.99 -5.52
CA GLN A 157 0.11 11.72 -6.21
C GLN A 157 1.57 11.58 -6.65
N ALA A 158 2.12 12.61 -7.30
CA ALA A 158 3.52 12.60 -7.75
C ALA A 158 4.50 12.49 -6.58
N ALA A 159 4.26 13.21 -5.48
CA ALA A 159 5.08 13.15 -4.28
C ALA A 159 5.07 11.74 -3.66
N MET A 160 3.91 11.11 -3.56
CA MET A 160 3.79 9.75 -3.03
C MET A 160 4.44 8.72 -3.94
N GLN A 161 4.27 8.82 -5.27
CA GLN A 161 4.96 7.95 -6.22
C GLN A 161 6.49 8.03 -6.07
N SER A 162 7.04 9.25 -5.93
CA SER A 162 8.47 9.45 -5.71
C SER A 162 8.94 8.81 -4.40
N ALA A 163 8.23 9.06 -3.29
CA ALA A 163 8.58 8.49 -1.99
C ALA A 163 8.52 6.96 -1.99
N PHE A 164 7.52 6.37 -2.66
CA PHE A 164 7.40 4.92 -2.81
C PHE A 164 8.52 4.33 -3.66
N ALA A 165 8.90 5.00 -4.76
CA ALA A 165 10.01 4.57 -5.60
C ALA A 165 11.34 4.57 -4.84
N GLU A 166 11.59 5.58 -4.00
CA GLU A 166 12.79 5.64 -3.15
C GLU A 166 12.85 4.48 -2.14
N LEU A 167 11.72 4.11 -1.53
CA LEU A 167 11.65 2.97 -0.59
C LEU A 167 11.92 1.62 -1.26
N LEU A 168 11.70 1.53 -2.58
CA LEU A 168 11.84 0.31 -3.37
C LEU A 168 13.19 0.20 -4.09
N ALA A 169 14.02 1.25 -4.05
CA ALA A 169 15.33 1.30 -4.70
C ALA A 169 16.50 0.77 -3.82
N VAL A 170 16.19 0.25 -2.63
CA VAL A 170 17.16 -0.21 -1.61
C VAL A 170 17.49 -1.69 -1.76
#